data_AF-A0A7S2IRP4-F1
#
_entry.id   AF-A0A7S2IRP4-F1
#
_cell.length_a   1.000
_cell.length_b   1.000
_cell.length_c   1.000
_cell.angle_alpha   90.00
_cell.angle_beta   90.00
_cell.angle_gamma   90.00
#
_symmetry.space_group_name_H-M   'P 1'
#
loop_
_entity.id
_entity.type
_entity.pdbx_description
1 polymer ?
#
loop_
_entity_poly.entity_id
_entity_poly.type
_entity_poly.pdbx_seq_one_letter_code
_entity_poly.pdbx_strand_id
1 'polypeptide(L)'
;AVQVAQEAIATLAQNTHLCHKGLGSLELPAKEAEALDKTLLKGSCLDLFGAIVLAEALHAGLEVPADIDGALPTAAVRKELLAALPSGPLGTLTDLEKTLGSKSTVSSFLEALHASEAVLGPLCPPLDKKREKAAVEKARGALRSALSTAVEGEAVLHLAVLLLHLELGGVMLEATGKLLLPLIEALEPRLSADALGTLTAYYKAVQLVRSGGEAAEGAAEELREGLEAVRGCALSKGEAS
;
A
#
# COMPACT_ATOMS: atom_id res chain seq x y z
N ALA A 1 12.99 19.08 7.76
CA ALA A 1 12.31 18.15 8.68
C ALA A 1 10.79 18.37 8.72
N VAL A 2 10.25 19.41 9.40
CA VAL A 2 8.78 19.58 9.59
C VAL A 2 7.99 19.58 8.29
N GLN A 3 8.37 20.41 7.30
CA GLN A 3 7.67 20.48 6.02
C GLN A 3 7.70 19.14 5.26
N VAL A 4 8.82 18.42 5.31
CA VAL A 4 8.96 17.09 4.69
C VAL A 4 8.01 16.09 5.34
N ALA A 5 7.89 16.12 6.67
CA ALA A 5 6.93 15.29 7.39
C ALA A 5 5.48 15.64 7.03
N GLN A 6 5.15 16.92 6.90
CA GLN A 6 3.80 17.36 6.47
C GLN A 6 3.46 16.93 5.04
N GLU A 7 4.41 17.01 4.11
CA GLU A 7 4.24 16.53 2.73
C GLU A 7 4.06 15.00 2.67
N ALA A 8 4.78 14.27 3.53
CA ALA A 8 4.62 12.83 3.70
C ALA A 8 3.23 12.48 4.24
N ILE A 9 2.76 13.17 5.29
CA ILE A 9 1.41 13.01 5.85
C ILE A 9 0.36 13.23 4.76
N ALA A 10 0.44 14.33 4.01
CA ALA A 10 -0.51 14.64 2.95
C ALA A 10 -0.56 13.54 1.87
N THR A 11 0.61 13.04 1.45
CA THR A 11 0.71 11.98 0.45
C THR A 11 0.17 10.64 0.97
N LEU A 12 0.52 10.26 2.20
CA LEU A 12 0.09 9.01 2.83
C LEU A 12 -1.41 9.01 3.16
N ALA A 13 -1.95 10.14 3.63
CA ALA A 13 -3.38 10.31 3.85
C ALA A 13 -4.17 10.19 2.55
N GLN A 14 -3.70 10.85 1.49
CA GLN A 14 -4.31 10.74 0.17
C GLN A 14 -4.29 9.30 -0.36
N ASN A 15 -3.14 8.63 -0.31
CA ASN A 15 -3.01 7.26 -0.78
C ASN A 15 -3.86 6.30 0.05
N THR A 16 -3.85 6.41 1.38
CA THR A 16 -4.69 5.60 2.27
C THR A 16 -6.16 5.74 1.91
N HIS A 17 -6.65 6.96 1.70
CA HIS A 17 -8.05 7.20 1.32
C HIS A 17 -8.38 6.59 -0.04
N LEU A 18 -7.51 6.75 -1.03
CA LEU A 18 -7.70 6.18 -2.37
C LEU A 18 -7.66 4.65 -2.36
N CYS A 19 -6.77 4.04 -1.57
CA CYS A 19 -6.71 2.60 -1.38
C CYS A 19 -7.95 2.06 -0.67
N HIS A 20 -8.44 2.76 0.36
CA HIS A 20 -9.66 2.36 1.06
C HIS A 20 -10.90 2.45 0.16
N LYS A 21 -11.03 3.55 -0.59
CA LYS A 21 -12.07 3.72 -1.61
C LYS A 21 -12.00 2.64 -2.68
N GLY A 22 -10.78 2.30 -3.11
CA GLY A 22 -10.51 1.23 -4.06
C GLY A 22 -10.96 -0.13 -3.55
N LEU A 23 -10.57 -0.49 -2.32
CA LEU A 23 -10.97 -1.72 -1.66
C LEU A 23 -12.50 -1.88 -1.62
N GLY A 24 -13.22 -0.81 -1.27
CA GLY A 24 -14.69 -0.82 -1.23
C GLY A 24 -15.38 -0.98 -2.59
N SER A 25 -14.64 -0.84 -3.70
CA SER A 25 -15.14 -1.03 -5.06
C SER A 25 -14.88 -2.42 -5.64
N LEU A 26 -14.08 -3.25 -4.97
CA LEU A 26 -13.76 -4.60 -5.42
C LEU A 26 -14.80 -5.61 -4.91
N GLU A 27 -15.21 -6.49 -5.80
CA GLU A 27 -16.03 -7.65 -5.45
C GLU A 27 -15.11 -8.80 -5.05
N LEU A 28 -14.82 -8.92 -3.76
CA LEU A 28 -14.01 -9.98 -3.18
C LEU A 28 -14.80 -10.74 -2.10
N PRO A 29 -14.50 -12.01 -1.86
CA PRO A 29 -15.08 -12.69 -0.72
C PRO A 29 -14.64 -12.03 0.60
N ALA A 30 -15.49 -12.11 1.62
CA ALA A 30 -15.36 -11.30 2.84
C ALA A 30 -14.01 -11.47 3.55
N LYS A 31 -13.43 -12.68 3.52
CA LYS A 31 -12.15 -12.99 4.16
C LYS A 31 -10.98 -12.28 3.47
N GLU A 32 -10.98 -12.26 2.14
CA GLU A 32 -9.96 -11.61 1.31
C GLU A 32 -10.09 -10.09 1.41
N ALA A 33 -11.32 -9.57 1.42
CA ALA A 33 -11.58 -8.14 1.65
C ALA A 33 -11.08 -7.70 3.04
N GLU A 34 -11.36 -8.47 4.09
CA GLU A 34 -10.84 -8.20 5.44
C GLU A 34 -9.30 -8.25 5.46
N ALA A 35 -8.69 -9.22 4.77
CA ALA A 35 -7.23 -9.34 4.71
C ALA A 35 -6.56 -8.16 3.99
N LEU A 36 -7.19 -7.60 2.96
CA LEU A 36 -6.73 -6.36 2.31
C LEU A 36 -6.88 -5.15 3.23
N ASP A 37 -8.00 -5.02 3.94
CA ASP A 37 -8.21 -3.96 4.94
C ASP A 37 -7.10 -4.01 6.01
N LYS A 38 -6.78 -5.20 6.51
CA LYS A 38 -5.66 -5.40 7.46
C LYS A 38 -4.29 -5.11 6.85
N THR A 39 -4.11 -5.35 5.55
CA THR A 39 -2.85 -5.02 4.87
C THR A 39 -2.67 -3.51 4.84
N LEU A 40 -3.70 -2.77 4.44
CA LEU A 40 -3.68 -1.31 4.41
C LEU A 40 -3.52 -0.68 5.81
N LEU A 41 -4.13 -1.31 6.84
CA LEU A 41 -3.99 -0.85 8.22
C LEU A 41 -2.55 -1.02 8.75
N LYS A 42 -1.87 -2.11 8.38
CA LYS A 42 -0.49 -2.40 8.80
C LYS A 42 0.57 -1.75 7.91
N GLY A 43 0.20 -1.35 6.70
CA GLY A 43 1.01 -0.59 5.75
C GLY A 43 0.73 0.90 5.91
N SER A 44 0.07 1.51 4.92
CA SER A 44 -0.06 2.97 4.85
C SER A 44 -0.70 3.64 6.07
N CYS A 45 -1.63 3.01 6.80
CA CYS A 45 -2.17 3.64 8.01
C CYS A 45 -1.13 3.73 9.13
N LEU A 46 -0.31 2.69 9.30
CA LEU A 46 0.78 2.68 10.27
C LEU A 46 1.87 3.68 9.89
N ASP A 47 2.20 3.76 8.60
CA ASP A 47 3.17 4.73 8.06
C ASP A 47 2.68 6.17 8.24
N LEU A 48 1.40 6.41 7.95
CA LEU A 48 0.75 7.71 8.18
C LEU A 48 0.79 8.09 9.66
N PHE A 49 0.45 7.16 10.55
CA PHE A 49 0.58 7.38 11.99
C PHE A 49 2.01 7.72 12.40
N GLY A 50 3.00 6.99 11.88
CA GLY A 50 4.42 7.27 12.11
C GLY A 50 4.83 8.67 11.64
N ALA A 51 4.37 9.10 10.46
CA ALA A 51 4.63 10.43 9.93
C ALA A 51 4.01 11.53 10.79
N ILE A 52 2.78 11.32 11.29
CA ILE A 52 2.11 12.26 12.20
C ILE A 52 2.89 12.38 13.52
N VAL A 53 3.27 11.26 14.15
CA VAL A 53 4.06 11.28 15.38
C VAL A 53 5.37 12.03 15.19
N LEU A 54 6.06 11.80 14.06
CA LEU A 54 7.29 12.50 13.73
C LEU A 54 7.06 14.02 13.57
N ALA A 55 6.01 14.42 12.84
CA ALA A 55 5.68 15.84 12.66
C ALA A 55 5.39 16.53 14.00
N GLU A 56 4.62 15.89 14.87
CA GLU A 56 4.28 16.43 16.20
C GLU A 56 5.52 16.52 17.11
N ALA A 57 6.41 15.52 17.06
CA ALA A 57 7.67 15.59 17.80
C ALA A 57 8.55 16.75 17.34
N LEU A 58 8.65 16.96 16.02
CA LEU A 58 9.39 18.07 15.44
C LEU A 58 8.76 19.42 15.78
N HIS A 59 7.42 19.54 15.77
CA HIS A 59 6.72 20.74 16.20
C HIS A 59 6.96 21.06 17.68
N ALA A 60 7.04 20.04 18.53
CA ALA A 60 7.35 20.16 19.94
C ALA A 60 8.84 20.47 20.22
N GLY A 61 9.69 20.51 19.19
CA GLY A 61 11.13 20.76 19.32
C GLY A 61 11.90 19.59 19.93
N LEU A 62 11.37 18.37 19.85
CA LEU A 62 12.04 17.17 20.33
C LEU A 62 13.20 16.80 19.40
N GLU A 63 14.28 16.30 19.99
CA GLU A 63 15.38 15.71 19.23
C GLU A 63 14.91 14.41 18.58
N VAL A 64 15.04 14.33 17.26
CA VAL A 64 14.75 13.13 16.48
C VAL A 64 16.08 12.47 16.12
N PRO A 65 16.19 11.12 16.23
CA PRO A 65 17.38 10.41 15.80
C PRO A 65 17.79 10.78 14.36
N ALA A 66 19.10 11.01 14.15
CA ALA A 66 19.64 11.51 12.88
C ALA A 66 19.40 10.56 11.69
N ASP A 67 19.18 9.27 11.96
CA ASP A 67 18.85 8.24 10.97
C ASP A 67 17.41 8.33 10.44
N ILE A 68 16.57 9.21 10.99
CA ILE A 68 15.15 9.37 10.64
C ILE A 68 14.91 10.66 9.82
N ASP A 69 15.94 11.42 9.48
CA ASP A 69 15.77 12.65 8.67
C ASP A 69 15.21 12.33 7.28
N GLY A 70 13.89 12.48 7.13
CA GLY A 70 13.14 12.14 5.92
C GLY A 70 12.62 10.69 5.83
N ALA A 71 12.91 9.85 6.83
CA ALA A 71 12.40 8.48 6.92
C ALA A 71 11.28 8.34 7.97
N LEU A 72 10.52 7.25 7.91
CA LEU A 72 9.48 6.96 8.90
C LEU A 72 10.08 6.37 10.18
N PRO A 73 9.57 6.73 11.37
CA PRO A 73 10.10 6.22 12.63
C PRO A 73 9.80 4.73 12.80
N THR A 74 10.78 3.98 13.31
CA THR A 74 10.58 2.58 13.73
C THR A 74 9.59 2.48 14.89
N ALA A 75 9.09 1.28 15.19
CA ALA A 75 8.18 1.07 16.32
C ALA A 75 8.79 1.51 17.67
N ALA A 76 10.11 1.28 17.87
CA ALA A 76 10.81 1.68 19.08
C ALA A 76 10.90 3.20 19.19
N VAL A 77 11.32 3.86 18.11
CA VAL A 77 11.47 5.32 18.08
C VAL A 77 10.10 6.00 18.19
N ARG A 78 9.09 5.50 17.49
CA ARG A 78 7.72 6.02 17.59
C ARG A 78 7.20 6.01 19.03
N LYS A 79 7.49 4.92 19.77
CA LYS A 79 7.11 4.80 21.19
C LYS A 79 7.85 5.82 22.07
N GLU A 80 9.13 6.05 21.82
CA GLU A 80 9.93 7.04 22.51
C GLU A 80 9.41 8.47 22.26
N LEU A 81 9.18 8.82 21.00
CA LEU A 81 8.64 10.12 20.62
C LEU A 81 7.27 10.37 21.24
N LEU A 82 6.36 9.39 21.20
CA LEU A 82 5.06 9.48 21.86
C LEU A 82 5.19 9.75 23.36
N ALA A 83 6.10 9.07 24.06
CA ALA A 83 6.30 9.27 25.49
C ALA A 83 6.84 10.66 25.86
N ALA A 84 7.52 11.33 24.92
CA ALA A 84 8.09 12.66 25.10
C ALA A 84 7.15 13.80 24.69
N LEU A 85 6.01 13.50 24.05
CA LEU A 85 5.05 14.51 23.60
C LEU A 85 4.25 15.14 24.76
N PRO A 86 3.85 16.42 24.63
CA PRO A 86 2.97 17.07 25.60
C PRO A 86 1.56 16.43 25.61
N SER A 87 0.84 16.61 26.71
CA SER A 87 -0.45 15.94 26.99
C SER A 87 -1.54 16.20 25.94
N GLY A 88 -1.53 17.34 25.25
CA GLY A 88 -2.50 17.69 24.21
C GLY A 88 -2.45 16.74 23.01
N PRO A 89 -1.37 16.75 22.21
CA PRO A 89 -1.17 15.80 21.11
C PRO A 89 -1.16 14.34 21.57
N LEU A 90 -0.57 14.04 22.73
CA LEU A 90 -0.40 12.67 23.22
C LEU A 90 -1.72 11.91 23.35
N GLY A 91 -2.76 12.52 23.95
CA GLY A 91 -4.05 11.86 24.11
C GLY A 91 -4.68 11.47 22.78
N THR A 92 -4.68 12.42 21.84
CA THR A 92 -5.22 12.24 20.49
C THR A 92 -4.45 11.18 19.70
N LEU A 93 -3.11 11.19 19.77
CA LEU A 93 -2.27 10.20 19.09
C LEU A 93 -2.41 8.80 19.70
N THR A 94 -2.62 8.71 21.01
CA THR A 94 -2.89 7.43 21.69
C THR A 94 -4.21 6.83 21.23
N ASP A 95 -5.25 7.66 21.05
CA ASP A 95 -6.53 7.19 20.53
C ASP A 95 -6.44 6.76 19.06
N LEU A 96 -5.69 7.51 18.25
CA LEU A 96 -5.39 7.11 16.88
C LEU A 96 -4.60 5.79 16.83
N GLU A 97 -3.59 5.60 17.69
CA GLU A 97 -2.80 4.35 17.74
C GLU A 97 -3.66 3.12 18.04
N LYS A 98 -4.68 3.25 18.92
CA LYS A 98 -5.61 2.14 19.22
C LYS A 98 -6.35 1.65 17.97
N THR A 99 -6.60 2.52 17.00
CA THR A 99 -7.26 2.15 15.74
C THR A 99 -6.36 1.37 14.78
N LEU A 100 -5.07 1.21 15.09
CA LEU A 100 -4.17 0.27 14.39
C LEU A 100 -4.24 -1.16 14.96
N GLY A 101 -5.06 -1.38 15.98
CA GLY A 101 -5.25 -2.66 16.65
C GLY A 101 -5.87 -3.75 15.77
N SER A 102 -5.73 -5.00 16.19
CA SER A 102 -6.18 -6.17 15.42
C SER A 102 -7.68 -6.22 15.13
N LYS A 103 -8.52 -5.55 15.92
CA LYS A 103 -9.98 -5.50 15.75
C LYS A 103 -10.47 -4.32 14.93
N SER A 104 -9.58 -3.39 14.59
CA SER A 104 -9.92 -2.13 13.94
C SER A 104 -9.94 -2.27 12.42
N THR A 105 -10.64 -1.36 11.75
CA THR A 105 -10.72 -1.28 10.28
C THR A 105 -10.07 0.00 9.79
N VAL A 106 -9.76 0.07 8.49
CA VAL A 106 -9.27 1.31 7.89
C VAL A 106 -10.31 2.44 8.03
N SER A 107 -11.61 2.15 7.96
CA SER A 107 -12.67 3.15 8.24
C SER A 107 -12.53 3.75 9.64
N SER A 108 -12.37 2.90 10.66
CA SER A 108 -12.23 3.37 12.04
C SER A 108 -10.96 4.20 12.25
N PHE A 109 -9.88 3.87 11.53
CA PHE A 109 -8.65 4.66 11.54
C PHE A 109 -8.86 6.04 10.88
N LEU A 110 -9.50 6.09 9.71
CA LEU A 110 -9.79 7.34 9.01
C LEU A 110 -10.75 8.25 9.79
N GLU A 111 -11.73 7.67 10.48
CA GLU A 111 -12.63 8.40 11.39
C GLU A 111 -11.87 9.02 12.56
N ALA A 112 -10.98 8.25 13.21
CA ALA A 112 -10.13 8.76 14.29
C ALA A 112 -9.11 9.80 13.80
N LEU A 113 -8.59 9.63 12.59
CA LEU A 113 -7.69 10.58 11.94
C LEU A 113 -8.39 11.91 11.64
N HIS A 114 -9.65 11.88 11.21
CA HIS A 114 -10.40 13.12 11.02
C HIS A 114 -10.74 13.79 12.35
N ALA A 115 -11.10 13.00 13.37
CA ALA A 115 -11.36 13.52 14.71
C ALA A 115 -10.11 14.17 15.35
N SER A 116 -8.91 13.67 15.02
CA SER A 116 -7.65 14.20 15.54
C SER A 116 -7.30 15.60 15.02
N GLU A 117 -7.84 16.01 13.87
CA GLU A 117 -7.56 17.32 13.26
C GLU A 117 -8.01 18.50 14.13
N ALA A 118 -8.98 18.28 15.02
CA ALA A 118 -9.42 19.29 16.00
C ALA A 118 -8.31 19.67 17.00
N VAL A 119 -7.34 18.78 17.23
CA VAL A 119 -6.22 18.97 18.17
C VAL A 119 -4.90 19.16 17.45
N LEU A 120 -4.63 18.34 16.42
CA LEU A 120 -3.37 18.30 15.68
C LEU A 120 -3.34 19.29 14.50
N GLY A 121 -4.47 19.92 14.18
CA GLY A 121 -4.65 20.71 12.97
C GLY A 121 -4.90 19.85 11.73
N PRO A 122 -5.03 20.46 10.54
CA PRO A 122 -5.35 19.73 9.31
C PRO A 122 -4.25 18.73 8.93
N LEU A 123 -4.62 17.46 8.80
CA LEU A 123 -3.72 16.36 8.43
C LEU A 123 -4.09 15.79 7.05
N CYS A 124 -5.39 15.71 6.77
CA CYS A 124 -5.96 15.17 5.55
C CYS A 124 -6.43 16.32 4.65
N PRO A 125 -5.61 16.76 3.68
CA PRO A 125 -6.11 17.72 2.71
C PRO A 125 -7.34 17.15 1.99
N PRO A 126 -8.40 17.97 1.80
CA PRO A 126 -9.58 17.52 1.07
C PRO A 126 -9.20 16.98 -0.30
N LEU A 127 -9.73 15.80 -0.62
CA LEU A 127 -9.54 15.16 -1.91
C LEU A 127 -10.60 15.64 -2.89
N ASP A 128 -10.24 16.68 -3.64
CA ASP A 128 -11.01 17.03 -4.82
C ASP A 128 -10.70 16.08 -5.99
N LYS A 129 -11.59 16.05 -6.99
CA LYS A 129 -11.46 15.19 -8.17
C LYS A 129 -10.15 15.40 -8.94
N LYS A 130 -9.57 16.60 -8.91
CA LYS A 130 -8.31 16.92 -9.59
C LYS A 130 -7.12 16.30 -8.85
N ARG A 131 -7.11 16.38 -7.52
CA ARG A 131 -6.10 15.74 -6.65
C ARG A 131 -6.18 14.24 -6.71
N GLU A 132 -7.38 13.66 -6.63
CA GLU A 132 -7.57 12.21 -6.81
C GLU A 132 -6.98 11.74 -8.13
N LYS A 133 -7.36 12.40 -9.24
CA LYS A 133 -6.83 12.06 -10.57
C LYS A 133 -5.31 12.17 -10.61
N ALA A 134 -4.73 13.26 -10.09
CA ALA A 134 -3.29 13.46 -10.10
C ALA A 134 -2.53 12.38 -9.30
N ALA A 135 -3.05 11.95 -8.14
CA ALA A 135 -2.43 10.87 -7.36
C ALA A 135 -2.55 9.52 -8.05
N VAL A 136 -3.69 9.21 -8.67
CA VAL A 136 -3.86 7.98 -9.46
C VAL A 136 -2.89 7.96 -10.65
N GLU A 137 -2.73 9.06 -11.38
CA GLU A 137 -1.74 9.15 -12.47
C GLU A 137 -0.30 8.99 -11.96
N LYS A 138 0.02 9.61 -10.82
CA LYS A 138 1.34 9.47 -10.17
C LYS A 138 1.61 8.01 -9.78
N ALA A 139 0.63 7.33 -9.18
CA ALA A 139 0.72 5.93 -8.81
C ALA A 139 0.90 5.03 -10.05
N ARG A 140 0.17 5.32 -11.15
CA ARG A 140 0.35 4.63 -12.44
C ARG A 140 1.77 4.77 -12.97
N GLY A 141 2.31 5.98 -12.99
CA GLY A 141 3.68 6.23 -13.41
C GLY A 141 4.71 5.50 -12.55
N ALA A 142 4.54 5.54 -11.23
CA ALA A 142 5.44 4.86 -10.29
C ALA A 142 5.42 3.33 -10.46
N LEU A 143 4.24 2.72 -10.57
CA LEU A 143 4.10 1.28 -10.77
C LEU A 143 4.69 0.82 -12.11
N ARG A 144 4.45 1.56 -13.20
CA ARG A 144 5.05 1.27 -14.52
C ARG A 144 6.58 1.34 -14.46
N SER A 145 7.12 2.38 -13.83
CA SER A 145 8.57 2.54 -13.67
C SER A 145 9.15 1.39 -12.85
N ALA A 146 8.56 1.06 -11.70
CA ALA A 146 9.03 -0.03 -10.84
C ALA A 146 8.97 -1.37 -11.57
N LEU A 147 7.87 -1.67 -12.26
CA LEU A 147 7.69 -2.91 -13.02
C LEU A 147 8.70 -3.05 -14.17
N SER A 148 9.04 -1.94 -14.84
CA SER A 148 10.01 -1.94 -15.94
C SER A 148 11.43 -2.31 -15.50
N THR A 149 11.77 -2.06 -14.23
CA THR A 149 13.11 -2.32 -13.67
C THR A 149 13.14 -3.53 -12.73
N ALA A 150 11.99 -4.10 -12.37
CA ALA A 150 11.91 -5.24 -11.47
C ALA A 150 12.46 -6.50 -12.14
N VAL A 151 13.32 -7.22 -11.41
CA VAL A 151 13.96 -8.47 -11.87
C VAL A 151 13.54 -9.69 -11.05
N GLU A 152 13.12 -9.47 -9.80
CA GLU A 152 12.65 -10.54 -8.92
C GLU A 152 11.23 -10.97 -9.30
N GLY A 153 11.03 -12.26 -9.58
CA GLY A 153 9.74 -12.75 -10.10
C GLY A 153 8.55 -12.42 -9.19
N GLU A 154 8.68 -12.59 -7.87
CA GLU A 154 7.62 -12.21 -6.93
C GLU A 154 7.27 -10.71 -7.01
N ALA A 155 8.28 -9.84 -7.15
CA ALA A 155 8.08 -8.40 -7.27
C ALA A 155 7.43 -8.03 -8.60
N VAL A 156 7.84 -8.66 -9.71
CA VAL A 156 7.24 -8.46 -11.04
C VAL A 156 5.76 -8.80 -11.01
N LEU A 157 5.38 -9.95 -10.46
CA LEU A 157 3.98 -10.35 -10.35
C LEU A 157 3.17 -9.38 -9.48
N HIS A 158 3.72 -9.01 -8.31
CA HIS A 158 3.05 -8.10 -7.39
C HIS A 158 2.78 -6.74 -8.03
N LEU A 159 3.80 -6.14 -8.64
CA LEU A 159 3.68 -4.86 -9.34
C LEU A 159 2.73 -4.94 -10.53
N ALA A 160 2.76 -6.03 -11.30
CA ALA A 160 1.87 -6.26 -12.44
C ALA A 160 0.40 -6.30 -12.02
N VAL A 161 0.07 -7.05 -10.96
CA VAL A 161 -1.31 -7.17 -10.45
C VAL A 161 -1.81 -5.83 -9.92
N LEU A 162 -1.01 -5.11 -9.13
CA LEU A 162 -1.38 -3.77 -8.64
C LEU A 162 -1.59 -2.78 -9.79
N LEU A 163 -0.71 -2.81 -10.81
CA LEU A 163 -0.84 -1.95 -11.98
C LEU A 163 -2.12 -2.27 -12.77
N LEU A 164 -2.46 -3.54 -12.99
CA LEU A 164 -3.67 -3.93 -13.71
C LEU A 164 -4.95 -3.45 -13.03
N HIS A 165 -5.04 -3.59 -11.70
CA HIS A 165 -6.16 -3.03 -10.93
C HIS A 165 -6.28 -1.51 -11.08
N LEU A 166 -5.13 -0.81 -11.16
CA LEU A 166 -5.10 0.62 -11.34
C LEU A 166 -5.40 1.07 -12.78
N GLU A 167 -4.94 0.34 -13.81
CA GLU A 167 -5.16 0.64 -15.23
C GLU A 167 -6.58 0.33 -15.67
N LEU A 168 -7.09 -0.83 -15.27
CA LEU A 168 -8.41 -1.30 -15.66
C LEU A 168 -9.45 -0.69 -14.73
N GLY A 169 -9.26 -0.79 -13.42
CA GLY A 169 -10.23 -0.34 -12.41
C GLY A 169 -10.12 1.10 -11.97
N GLY A 170 -8.99 1.76 -12.18
CA GLY A 170 -8.72 3.00 -11.44
C GLY A 170 -8.64 2.78 -9.92
N VAL A 171 -8.40 1.53 -9.50
CA VAL A 171 -8.40 1.10 -8.10
C VAL A 171 -6.95 1.06 -7.62
N MET A 172 -6.62 1.92 -6.64
CA MET A 172 -5.36 1.81 -5.91
C MET A 172 -5.48 0.74 -4.83
N LEU A 173 -4.46 -0.08 -4.67
CA LEU A 173 -4.47 -1.21 -3.72
C LEU A 173 -3.11 -1.37 -3.05
N GLU A 174 -3.17 -1.90 -1.82
CA GLU A 174 -2.04 -2.50 -1.12
C GLU A 174 -2.39 -3.94 -0.81
N ALA A 175 -1.50 -4.86 -1.18
CA ALA A 175 -1.73 -6.28 -1.02
C ALA A 175 -0.46 -7.00 -0.61
N THR A 176 -0.62 -8.09 0.14
CA THR A 176 0.48 -9.05 0.39
C THR A 176 0.46 -10.13 -0.68
N GLY A 177 1.58 -10.85 -0.86
CA GLY A 177 1.70 -11.93 -1.86
C GLY A 177 0.60 -13.00 -1.78
N LYS A 178 0.04 -13.24 -0.60
CA LYS A 178 -1.06 -14.21 -0.38
C LYS A 178 -2.40 -13.80 -1.00
N LEU A 179 -2.57 -12.50 -1.25
CA LEU A 179 -3.80 -11.93 -1.82
C LEU A 179 -3.70 -11.76 -3.33
N LEU A 180 -2.57 -12.09 -3.95
CA LEU A 180 -2.37 -11.93 -5.38
C LEU A 180 -3.29 -12.81 -6.21
N LEU A 181 -3.53 -14.07 -5.83
CA LEU A 181 -4.43 -14.94 -6.60
C LEU A 181 -5.88 -14.43 -6.58
N PRO A 182 -6.51 -14.12 -5.43
CA PRO A 182 -7.84 -13.49 -5.41
C PRO A 182 -7.92 -12.19 -6.22
N LEU A 183 -6.85 -11.39 -6.21
CA LEU A 183 -6.78 -10.17 -7.00
C LEU A 183 -6.64 -10.44 -8.51
N ILE A 184 -5.93 -11.49 -8.92
CA ILE A 184 -5.86 -11.93 -10.32
C ILE A 184 -7.25 -12.41 -10.78
N GLU A 185 -7.92 -13.22 -9.97
CA GLU A 185 -9.27 -13.72 -10.26
C GLU A 185 -10.28 -12.57 -10.39
N ALA A 186 -10.19 -11.55 -9.54
CA ALA A 186 -11.03 -10.35 -9.65
C ALA A 186 -10.84 -9.54 -10.95
N LEU A 187 -9.74 -9.77 -11.69
CA LEU A 187 -9.48 -9.13 -12.98
C LEU A 187 -10.05 -9.93 -14.17
N GLU A 188 -10.49 -11.18 -13.98
CA GLU A 188 -10.99 -12.06 -15.04
C GLU A 188 -12.00 -11.38 -15.99
N PRO A 189 -13.00 -10.61 -15.52
CA PRO A 189 -13.97 -9.97 -16.43
C PRO A 189 -13.37 -8.91 -17.37
N ARG A 190 -12.11 -8.54 -17.17
CA ARG A 190 -11.44 -7.40 -17.81
C ARG A 190 -10.13 -7.77 -18.50
N LEU A 191 -9.72 -9.03 -18.39
CA LEU A 191 -8.50 -9.56 -19.00
C LEU A 191 -8.84 -10.51 -20.14
N SER A 192 -7.90 -10.64 -21.08
CA SER A 192 -7.93 -11.75 -22.02
C SER A 192 -7.66 -13.08 -21.29
N ALA A 193 -8.18 -14.18 -21.83
CA ALA A 193 -7.96 -15.52 -21.26
C ALA A 193 -6.46 -15.90 -21.23
N ASP A 194 -5.70 -15.42 -22.22
CA ASP A 194 -4.25 -15.59 -22.29
C ASP A 194 -3.55 -14.86 -21.13
N ALA A 195 -3.81 -13.55 -20.96
CA ALA A 195 -3.23 -12.77 -19.87
C ALA A 195 -3.58 -13.33 -18.49
N LEU A 196 -4.84 -13.78 -18.29
CA LEU A 196 -5.26 -14.43 -17.06
C LEU A 196 -4.48 -15.73 -16.83
N GLY A 197 -4.35 -16.58 -17.86
CA GLY A 197 -3.58 -17.81 -17.82
C GLY A 197 -2.11 -17.59 -17.47
N THR A 198 -1.48 -16.59 -18.09
CA THR A 198 -0.10 -16.19 -17.82
C THR A 198 0.08 -15.78 -16.36
N LEU A 199 -0.77 -14.88 -15.85
CA LEU A 199 -0.68 -14.41 -14.46
C LEU A 199 -0.90 -15.53 -13.45
N THR A 200 -1.88 -16.40 -13.68
CA THR A 200 -2.17 -17.54 -12.79
C THR A 200 -1.05 -18.58 -12.81
N ALA A 201 -0.47 -18.90 -13.97
CA ALA A 201 0.66 -19.81 -14.07
C ALA A 201 1.89 -19.25 -13.35
N TYR A 202 2.20 -17.97 -13.58
CA TYR A 202 3.31 -17.29 -12.94
C TYR A 202 3.14 -17.22 -11.41
N TYR A 203 1.92 -16.95 -10.91
CA TYR A 203 1.62 -17.02 -9.48
C TYR A 203 1.94 -18.40 -8.89
N LYS A 204 1.58 -19.50 -9.58
CA LYS A 204 1.87 -20.86 -9.11
C LYS A 204 3.38 -21.10 -9.03
N ALA A 205 4.14 -20.68 -10.04
CA ALA A 205 5.60 -20.76 -10.03
C ALA A 205 6.21 -19.97 -8.86
N VAL A 206 5.71 -18.76 -8.56
CA VAL A 206 6.12 -17.98 -7.38
C VAL A 206 5.86 -18.77 -6.10
N GLN A 207 4.69 -19.41 -5.95
CA GLN A 207 4.39 -20.22 -4.76
C GLN A 207 5.34 -21.43 -4.63
N LEU A 208 5.67 -22.10 -5.73
CA LEU A 208 6.59 -23.24 -5.73
C LEU A 208 7.99 -22.84 -5.28
N VAL A 209 8.52 -21.73 -5.81
CA VAL A 209 9.82 -21.19 -5.37
C VAL A 209 9.80 -20.85 -3.88
N ARG A 210 8.72 -20.24 -3.39
CA ARG A 210 8.56 -19.92 -1.96
C ARG A 210 8.46 -21.14 -1.06
N SER A 211 7.87 -22.23 -1.54
CA SER A 211 7.78 -23.48 -0.78
C SER A 211 9.10 -24.27 -0.75
N GLY A 212 10.00 -24.02 -1.71
CA GLY A 212 11.26 -24.75 -1.84
C GLY A 212 11.09 -26.18 -2.34
N GLY A 213 12.17 -26.97 -2.31
CA GLY A 213 12.21 -28.37 -2.75
C GLY A 213 12.63 -28.56 -4.21
N GLU A 214 12.58 -29.80 -4.69
CA GLU A 214 13.06 -30.17 -6.04
C GLU A 214 12.30 -29.44 -7.17
N ALA A 215 11.02 -29.10 -6.96
CA ALA A 215 10.23 -28.35 -7.92
C ALA A 215 10.58 -26.85 -7.98
N ALA A 216 11.34 -26.32 -7.01
CA ALA A 216 11.65 -24.90 -6.94
C ALA A 216 12.67 -24.47 -8.01
N GLU A 217 13.62 -25.35 -8.38
CA GLU A 217 14.60 -25.03 -9.42
C GLU A 217 13.93 -24.88 -10.80
N GLY A 218 13.04 -25.82 -11.15
CA GLY A 218 12.26 -25.74 -12.38
C GLY A 218 11.34 -24.52 -12.41
N ALA A 219 10.65 -24.23 -11.29
CA ALA A 219 9.81 -23.04 -11.17
C ALA A 219 10.62 -21.74 -11.25
N ALA A 220 11.86 -21.70 -10.74
CA ALA A 220 12.72 -20.52 -10.84
C ALA A 220 13.17 -20.23 -12.28
N GLU A 221 13.32 -21.26 -13.11
CA GLU A 221 13.55 -21.09 -14.56
C GLU A 221 12.30 -20.54 -15.24
N GLU A 222 11.12 -21.12 -14.95
CA GLU A 222 9.83 -20.66 -15.48
C GLU A 222 9.54 -19.19 -15.13
N LEU A 223 9.89 -18.75 -13.90
CA LEU A 223 9.77 -17.35 -13.50
C LEU A 223 10.69 -16.41 -14.29
N ARG A 224 11.90 -16.86 -14.65
CA ARG A 224 12.84 -16.08 -15.46
C ARG A 224 12.36 -15.97 -16.91
N GLU A 225 11.87 -17.06 -17.49
CA GLU A 225 11.34 -17.08 -18.86
C GLU A 225 10.01 -16.31 -18.99
N GLY A 226 9.12 -16.43 -18.00
CA GLY A 226 7.81 -15.79 -17.99
C GLY A 226 7.79 -14.31 -17.59
N LEU A 227 8.94 -13.75 -17.20
CA LEU A 227 9.05 -12.40 -16.65
C LEU A 227 8.51 -11.33 -17.62
N GLU A 228 8.97 -11.37 -18.87
CA GLU A 228 8.55 -10.41 -19.88
C GLU A 228 7.09 -10.58 -20.28
N ALA A 229 6.55 -11.80 -20.23
CA ALA A 229 5.14 -12.05 -20.52
C ALA A 229 4.23 -11.41 -19.47
N VAL A 230 4.55 -11.56 -18.17
CA VAL A 230 3.80 -10.90 -17.07
C VAL A 230 3.93 -9.38 -17.15
N ARG A 231 5.14 -8.88 -17.43
CA ARG A 231 5.37 -7.44 -17.62
C ARG A 231 4.54 -6.92 -18.80
N GLY A 232 4.55 -7.65 -19.92
CA GLY A 232 3.76 -7.35 -21.11
C GLY A 232 2.29 -7.23 -20.78
N CYS A 233 1.71 -8.22 -20.11
CA CYS A 233 0.30 -8.23 -19.69
C CYS A 233 -0.09 -6.94 -18.94
N ALA A 234 0.73 -6.48 -17.99
CA ALA A 234 0.39 -5.29 -17.22
C ALA A 234 0.61 -3.98 -18.00
N LEU A 235 1.67 -3.89 -18.81
CA LEU A 235 1.98 -2.68 -19.59
C LEU A 235 1.05 -2.49 -20.80
N SER A 236 0.53 -3.59 -21.37
CA SER A 236 -0.49 -3.59 -22.42
C SER A 236 -1.92 -3.49 -21.89
N LYS A 237 -2.11 -3.34 -20.56
CA LYS A 237 -3.43 -3.31 -19.90
C LYS A 237 -4.26 -4.58 -20.14
N GLY A 238 -3.62 -5.74 -20.17
CA GLY A 238 -4.30 -7.04 -20.31
C GLY A 238 -4.65 -7.43 -21.75
N GLU A 239 -4.27 -6.60 -22.73
CA GLU A 239 -4.31 -6.94 -24.15
C GLU A 239 -3.15 -7.91 -24.47
N ALA A 240 -3.41 -8.93 -25.29
CA ALA A 240 -2.36 -9.87 -25.70
C ALA A 240 -1.24 -9.11 -26.42
N SER A 241 0.01 -9.42 -26.08
CA SER A 241 1.21 -8.92 -26.77
C SER A 241 1.57 -9.78 -27.97
#